data_AF-A0AAV5Q1P8-F1
#
_entry.id   AF-A0AAV5Q1P8-F1
#
_cell.length_a   1.000
_cell.length_b   1.000
_cell.length_c   1.000
_cell.angle_alpha   90.00
_cell.angle_beta   90.00
_cell.angle_gamma   90.00
#
_symmetry.space_group_name_H-M   'P 1'
#
loop_
_entity.id
_entity.type
_entity.pdbx_description
1 polymer ?
#
loop_
_entity_poly.entity_id
_entity_poly.type
_entity_poly.pdbx_seq_one_letter_code
_entity_poly.pdbx_strand_id
1 'polypeptide(L)'
;MTHKGRAKSALEKFLETPPPVLDSALSQLRHSLLIDPLPSLCPYRAYIWSVLLRCAPIGTEWYSGMVVKGPCGSSSKISNDIHRTFGGEDTFWGDNKEEKSSQLNRLLNVYGWMVHSSHEMSPYVQGMNVIAGVSMYVSRSEPQAFALFQSLLINQLPRYATPNLVGVNDGVNLVDIILKRIDTKLYSHLSNCMLSAKIYAFPLILTLSACTPTLDEVTRLWDFFFAYGVHLNVVAVVAQVLMIREQLLKSDTPMAILRQFPKIQADTIIKLSLGIVKKLDDDLYELVVRHTHDDVRERIEAYLP
;
A
#
# COMPACT_ATOMS: atom_id res chain seq x y z
N MET A 1 20.79 -28.85 30.94
CA MET A 1 20.47 -27.40 30.91
C MET A 1 19.16 -27.23 30.17
N THR A 2 18.07 -26.98 30.91
CA THR A 2 16.74 -26.77 30.33
C THR A 2 16.71 -25.41 29.63
N HIS A 3 16.63 -25.39 28.30
CA HIS A 3 16.32 -24.18 27.55
C HIS A 3 14.95 -23.66 28.01
N LYS A 4 14.94 -22.64 28.87
CA LYS A 4 13.72 -21.86 29.12
C LYS A 4 13.34 -21.21 27.79
N GLY A 5 12.25 -21.66 27.18
CA GLY A 5 11.71 -21.05 25.97
C GLY A 5 11.44 -19.57 26.19
N ARG A 6 11.72 -18.74 25.18
CA ARG A 6 11.44 -17.30 25.18
C ARG A 6 9.98 -17.06 25.57
N ALA A 7 9.72 -16.10 26.46
CA ALA A 7 8.36 -15.67 26.74
C ALA A 7 7.73 -15.12 25.45
N LYS A 8 6.57 -15.69 25.05
CA LYS A 8 5.84 -15.25 23.86
C LYS A 8 5.34 -13.82 24.01
N SER A 9 5.43 -13.03 22.93
CA SER A 9 4.89 -11.67 22.90
C SER A 9 3.36 -11.71 22.99
N ALA A 10 2.74 -10.57 23.33
CA ALA A 10 1.28 -10.43 23.33
C ALA A 10 0.67 -10.79 21.96
N LEU A 11 1.36 -10.43 20.86
CA LEU A 11 0.96 -10.72 19.50
C LEU A 11 1.02 -12.20 19.15
N GLU A 12 2.05 -12.92 19.61
CA GLU A 12 2.13 -14.37 19.41
C GLU A 12 1.00 -15.10 20.15
N LYS A 13 0.67 -14.68 21.37
CA LYS A 13 -0.47 -15.24 22.12
C LYS A 13 -1.81 -14.96 21.43
N PHE A 14 -1.97 -13.77 20.86
CA PHE A 14 -3.16 -13.38 20.10
C PHE A 14 -3.42 -14.31 18.91
N LEU A 15 -2.36 -14.71 18.20
CA LEU A 15 -2.48 -15.58 17.02
C LEU A 15 -2.84 -17.03 17.36
N GLU A 16 -2.58 -17.48 18.58
CA GLU A 16 -2.76 -18.89 18.98
C GLU A 16 -4.13 -19.18 19.58
N THR A 17 -4.80 -18.18 20.15
CA THR A 17 -6.06 -18.38 20.88
C THR A 17 -7.17 -17.51 20.30
N PRO A 18 -8.33 -18.08 19.92
CA PRO A 18 -9.45 -17.28 19.45
C PRO A 18 -9.90 -16.32 20.55
N PRO A 19 -10.09 -15.01 20.24
CA PRO A 19 -10.48 -14.05 21.24
C PRO A 19 -11.95 -14.25 21.66
N PRO A 20 -12.30 -14.00 22.93
CA PRO A 20 -13.68 -14.10 23.39
C PRO A 20 -14.59 -13.02 22.77
N VAL A 21 -14.04 -11.84 22.46
CA VAL A 21 -14.75 -10.72 21.81
C VAL A 21 -13.89 -10.18 20.67
N LEU A 22 -14.33 -10.43 19.43
CA LEU A 22 -13.54 -10.15 18.23
C LEU A 22 -13.21 -8.66 18.07
N ASP A 23 -14.20 -7.77 18.21
CA ASP A 23 -13.99 -6.33 17.96
C ASP A 23 -13.02 -5.70 18.97
N SER A 24 -13.16 -6.05 20.26
CA SER A 24 -12.22 -5.61 21.30
C SER A 24 -10.80 -6.11 21.00
N ALA A 25 -10.67 -7.37 20.59
CA ALA A 25 -9.37 -7.98 20.31
C ALA A 25 -8.72 -7.34 19.06
N LEU A 26 -9.48 -7.06 18.01
CA LEU A 26 -9.00 -6.33 16.83
C LEU A 26 -8.58 -4.90 17.18
N SER A 27 -9.33 -4.23 18.05
CA SER A 27 -9.00 -2.87 18.50
C SER A 27 -7.71 -2.85 19.31
N GLN A 28 -7.51 -3.83 20.20
CA GLN A 28 -6.27 -4.02 20.95
C GLN A 28 -5.09 -4.36 20.04
N LEU A 29 -5.28 -5.21 19.03
CA LEU A 29 -4.24 -5.54 18.05
C LEU A 29 -3.78 -4.28 17.30
N ARG A 30 -4.73 -3.50 16.77
CA ARG A 30 -4.44 -2.24 16.08
C ARG A 30 -3.69 -1.28 16.99
N HIS A 31 -4.19 -1.04 18.19
CA HIS A 31 -3.54 -0.16 19.16
C HIS A 31 -2.12 -0.62 19.51
N SER A 32 -1.92 -1.93 19.67
CA SER A 32 -0.60 -2.50 19.97
C SER A 32 0.40 -2.22 18.84
N LEU A 33 0.00 -2.40 17.58
CA LEU A 33 0.85 -2.13 16.41
C LEU A 33 1.18 -0.65 16.22
N LEU A 34 0.31 0.25 16.69
CA LEU A 34 0.54 1.70 16.64
C LEU A 34 1.52 2.18 17.71
N ILE A 35 1.66 1.46 18.82
CA ILE A 35 2.56 1.80 19.93
C ILE A 35 3.88 1.05 19.83
N ASP A 36 3.83 -0.24 19.53
CA ASP A 36 4.99 -1.13 19.49
C ASP A 36 5.08 -1.76 18.08
N PRO A 37 5.90 -1.19 17.18
CA PRO A 37 5.97 -1.62 15.80
C PRO A 37 6.58 -3.02 15.67
N LEU A 38 6.17 -3.75 14.63
CA LEU A 38 6.76 -5.05 14.32
C LEU A 38 8.24 -4.89 13.93
N PRO A 39 9.12 -5.82 14.36
CA PRO A 39 10.51 -5.82 13.92
C PRO A 39 10.60 -6.07 12.40
N SER A 40 11.64 -5.58 11.72
CA SER A 40 11.80 -5.76 10.26
C SER A 40 11.67 -7.22 9.85
N LEU A 41 12.41 -8.13 10.50
CA LEU A 41 12.18 -9.57 10.40
C LEU A 41 11.11 -10.03 11.39
N CYS A 42 9.84 -9.96 10.97
CA CYS A 42 8.71 -10.46 11.74
C CYS A 42 8.15 -11.73 11.09
N PRO A 43 8.35 -12.92 11.69
CA PRO A 43 7.95 -14.18 11.08
C PRO A 43 6.43 -14.35 10.98
N TYR A 44 5.65 -13.53 11.70
CA TYR A 44 4.19 -13.60 11.76
C TYR A 44 3.48 -12.39 11.14
N ARG A 45 4.20 -11.49 10.45
CA ARG A 45 3.62 -10.30 9.80
C ARG A 45 2.47 -10.66 8.85
N ALA A 46 2.65 -11.64 7.97
CA ALA A 46 1.58 -12.08 7.06
C ALA A 46 0.31 -12.56 7.77
N TYR A 47 0.41 -13.17 8.96
CA TYR A 47 -0.76 -13.58 9.73
C TYR A 47 -1.47 -12.38 10.36
N ILE A 48 -0.70 -11.42 10.90
CA ILE A 48 -1.27 -10.15 11.39
C ILE A 48 -1.99 -9.42 10.27
N TRP A 49 -1.37 -9.30 9.10
CA TRP A 49 -2.00 -8.68 7.94
C TRP A 49 -3.25 -9.43 7.50
N SER A 50 -3.22 -10.77 7.52
CA SER A 50 -4.41 -11.58 7.21
C SER A 50 -5.57 -11.28 8.16
N VAL A 51 -5.29 -11.08 9.45
CA VAL A 51 -6.31 -10.69 10.43
C VAL A 51 -6.83 -9.26 10.16
N LEU A 52 -5.94 -8.29 9.98
CA LEU A 52 -6.31 -6.88 9.80
C LEU A 52 -7.08 -6.62 8.51
N LEU A 53 -6.69 -7.30 7.42
CA LEU A 53 -7.34 -7.24 6.11
C LEU A 53 -8.55 -8.18 5.99
N ARG A 54 -8.83 -8.97 7.03
CA ARG A 54 -9.89 -10.00 7.05
C ARG A 54 -9.75 -11.00 5.89
N CYS A 55 -8.52 -11.40 5.59
CA CYS A 55 -8.22 -12.37 4.55
C CYS A 55 -8.69 -13.76 4.98
N ALA A 56 -9.61 -14.35 4.23
CA ALA A 56 -9.91 -15.76 4.36
C ALA A 56 -8.72 -16.60 3.83
N PRO A 57 -8.38 -17.72 4.49
CA PRO A 57 -7.43 -18.67 3.92
C PRO A 57 -7.92 -19.16 2.56
N ILE A 58 -7.01 -19.26 1.60
CA ILE A 58 -7.29 -19.80 0.27
C ILE A 58 -6.89 -21.27 0.24
N GLY A 59 -7.81 -22.12 -0.20
CA GLY A 59 -7.52 -23.54 -0.41
C GLY A 59 -6.46 -23.73 -1.49
N THR A 60 -5.41 -24.49 -1.17
CA THR A 60 -4.30 -24.78 -2.09
C THR A 60 -4.77 -25.42 -3.39
N GLU A 61 -5.81 -26.24 -3.34
CA GLU A 61 -6.42 -26.90 -4.49
C GLU A 61 -7.07 -25.89 -5.43
N TRP A 62 -7.83 -24.94 -4.88
CA TRP A 62 -8.44 -23.86 -5.67
C TRP A 62 -7.36 -23.00 -6.33
N TYR A 63 -6.33 -22.60 -5.57
CA TYR A 63 -5.27 -21.75 -6.10
C TYR A 63 -4.48 -22.47 -7.21
N SER A 64 -4.10 -23.73 -6.98
CA SER A 64 -3.44 -24.57 -7.99
C SER A 64 -4.31 -24.74 -9.24
N GLY A 65 -5.62 -24.96 -9.08
CA GLY A 65 -6.56 -25.03 -10.20
C GLY A 65 -6.61 -23.75 -11.03
N MET A 66 -6.50 -22.58 -10.38
CA MET A 66 -6.42 -21.29 -11.06
C MET A 66 -5.07 -21.08 -11.77
N VAL A 67 -3.97 -21.52 -11.16
CA VAL A 67 -2.62 -21.47 -11.76
C VAL A 67 -2.57 -22.26 -13.07
N VAL A 68 -3.21 -23.44 -13.12
CA VAL A 68 -3.23 -24.30 -14.31
C VAL A 68 -3.92 -23.64 -15.51
N LYS A 69 -4.78 -22.65 -15.31
CA LYS A 69 -5.37 -21.86 -16.40
C LYS A 69 -4.33 -21.07 -17.20
N GLY A 70 -3.13 -20.86 -16.65
CA GLY A 70 -2.05 -20.19 -17.34
C GLY A 70 -2.30 -18.69 -17.55
N PRO A 71 -1.70 -18.09 -18.59
CA PRO A 71 -1.75 -16.66 -18.85
C PRO A 71 -3.19 -16.13 -19.02
N CYS A 72 -3.55 -15.07 -18.31
CA CYS A 72 -4.80 -14.35 -18.51
C CYS A 72 -4.69 -13.36 -19.68
N GLY A 73 -5.80 -12.68 -20.03
CA GLY A 73 -5.84 -11.70 -21.13
C GLY A 73 -4.91 -10.48 -20.94
N SER A 74 -4.40 -10.23 -19.72
CA SER A 74 -3.44 -9.15 -19.42
C SER A 74 -2.00 -9.63 -19.22
N SER A 75 -1.71 -10.89 -19.51
CA SER A 75 -0.41 -11.53 -19.26
C SER A 75 0.80 -10.81 -19.89
N SER A 76 0.63 -10.22 -21.07
CA SER A 76 1.71 -9.43 -21.70
C SER A 76 2.09 -8.20 -20.86
N LYS A 77 1.10 -7.46 -20.33
CA LYS A 77 1.34 -6.31 -19.44
C LYS A 77 1.98 -6.76 -18.12
N ILE A 78 1.51 -7.88 -17.57
CA ILE A 78 2.06 -8.50 -16.36
C ILE A 78 3.54 -8.83 -16.57
N SER A 79 3.88 -9.52 -17.67
CA SER A 79 5.26 -9.93 -17.95
C SER A 79 6.21 -8.75 -18.05
N ASN A 80 5.81 -7.68 -18.75
CA ASN A 80 6.62 -6.47 -18.89
C ASN A 80 6.93 -5.81 -17.53
N ASP A 81 5.99 -5.88 -16.60
CA ASP A 81 6.11 -5.23 -15.30
C ASP A 81 6.93 -6.02 -14.29
N ILE A 82 6.94 -7.35 -14.38
CA ILE A 82 7.72 -8.21 -13.49
C ILE A 82 9.22 -7.87 -13.58
N HIS A 83 9.74 -7.70 -14.80
CA HIS A 83 11.17 -7.41 -15.02
C HIS A 83 11.64 -6.10 -14.38
N ARG A 84 10.72 -5.15 -14.16
CA ARG A 84 11.00 -3.85 -13.54
C ARG A 84 10.49 -3.73 -12.09
N THR A 85 9.93 -4.81 -11.53
CA THR A 85 9.43 -4.81 -10.14
C THR A 85 10.60 -4.75 -9.16
N PHE A 86 10.61 -3.76 -8.27
CA PHE A 86 11.68 -3.51 -7.30
C PHE A 86 13.09 -3.60 -7.92
N GLY A 87 13.28 -2.98 -9.09
CA GLY A 87 14.59 -2.95 -9.76
C GLY A 87 15.67 -2.37 -8.83
N GLY A 88 16.61 -3.22 -8.40
CA GLY A 88 17.70 -2.86 -7.50
C GLY A 88 17.54 -3.28 -6.02
N GLU A 89 16.43 -3.92 -5.64
CA GLU A 89 16.27 -4.49 -4.28
C GLU A 89 16.70 -5.97 -4.25
N ASP A 90 17.97 -6.21 -3.89
CA ASP A 90 18.51 -7.57 -3.74
C ASP A 90 17.81 -8.37 -2.63
N THR A 91 17.29 -7.69 -1.61
CA THR A 91 16.49 -8.29 -0.52
C THR A 91 15.23 -8.98 -1.05
N PHE A 92 14.61 -8.44 -2.10
CA PHE A 92 13.42 -9.03 -2.69
C PHE A 92 13.79 -10.20 -3.60
N TRP A 93 14.70 -10.01 -4.54
CA TRP A 93 15.00 -11.01 -5.56
C TRP A 93 15.95 -12.09 -5.02
N GLY A 94 17.10 -11.69 -4.49
CA GLY A 94 18.17 -12.58 -4.03
C GLY A 94 18.53 -13.66 -5.04
N ASP A 95 19.01 -14.80 -4.55
CA ASP A 95 19.45 -15.92 -5.39
C ASP A 95 18.31 -16.61 -6.16
N ASN A 96 17.06 -16.46 -5.71
CA ASN A 96 15.89 -17.15 -6.27
C ASN A 96 15.05 -16.24 -7.20
N LYS A 97 15.71 -15.34 -7.95
CA LYS A 97 15.04 -14.34 -8.80
C LYS A 97 14.07 -14.95 -9.82
N GLU A 98 14.47 -16.03 -10.51
CA GLU A 98 13.62 -16.69 -11.51
C GLU A 98 12.37 -17.30 -10.89
N GLU A 99 12.53 -18.01 -9.76
CA GLU A 99 11.41 -18.60 -9.04
C GLU A 99 10.42 -17.54 -8.55
N LYS A 100 10.92 -16.47 -7.92
CA LYS A 100 10.08 -15.35 -7.46
C LYS A 100 9.39 -14.62 -8.60
N SER A 101 10.06 -14.47 -9.74
CA SER A 101 9.47 -13.87 -10.95
C SER A 101 8.32 -14.74 -11.46
N SER A 102 8.51 -16.06 -11.45
CA SER A 102 7.48 -17.03 -11.83
C SER A 102 6.29 -17.03 -10.86
N GLN A 103 6.54 -16.98 -9.55
CA GLN A 103 5.51 -16.87 -8.51
C GLN A 103 4.71 -15.57 -8.66
N LEU A 104 5.37 -14.42 -8.85
CA LEU A 104 4.70 -13.13 -9.07
C LEU A 104 3.86 -13.14 -10.35
N ASN A 105 4.37 -13.75 -11.42
CA ASN A 105 3.64 -13.93 -12.67
C ASN A 105 2.35 -14.73 -12.46
N ARG A 106 2.44 -15.88 -11.80
CA ARG A 106 1.27 -16.73 -11.51
C ARG A 106 0.25 -16.01 -10.67
N LEU A 107 0.67 -15.39 -9.57
CA LEU A 107 -0.20 -14.65 -8.65
C LEU A 107 -1.02 -13.58 -9.38
N LEU A 108 -0.37 -12.76 -10.21
CA LEU A 108 -1.04 -11.71 -10.99
C LEU A 108 -1.97 -12.29 -12.07
N ASN A 109 -1.60 -13.39 -12.73
CA ASN A 109 -2.48 -14.05 -13.69
C ASN A 109 -3.70 -14.69 -13.02
N VAL A 110 -3.54 -15.29 -11.83
CA VAL A 110 -4.65 -15.83 -11.03
C VAL A 110 -5.64 -14.72 -10.68
N TYR A 111 -5.15 -13.54 -10.26
CA TYR A 111 -6.02 -12.38 -10.04
C TYR A 111 -6.74 -11.97 -11.33
N GLY A 112 -6.03 -11.86 -12.44
CA GLY A 112 -6.62 -11.47 -13.72
C GLY A 112 -7.72 -12.44 -14.18
N TRP A 113 -7.56 -13.75 -13.93
CA TRP A 113 -8.63 -14.72 -14.12
C TRP A 113 -9.77 -14.52 -13.11
N MET A 114 -9.49 -14.33 -11.82
CA MET A 114 -10.53 -14.18 -10.81
C MET A 114 -11.50 -13.03 -11.13
N VAL A 115 -11.02 -11.93 -11.72
CA VAL A 115 -11.85 -10.77 -12.06
C VAL A 115 -12.20 -10.67 -13.55
N HIS A 116 -11.94 -11.70 -14.36
CA HIS A 116 -12.05 -11.62 -15.84
C HIS A 116 -13.46 -11.25 -16.34
N SER A 117 -14.50 -11.58 -15.56
CA SER A 117 -15.90 -11.28 -15.88
C SER A 117 -16.42 -10.04 -15.16
N SER A 118 -15.60 -9.39 -14.32
CA SER A 118 -15.97 -8.15 -13.67
C SER A 118 -15.92 -7.00 -14.67
N HIS A 119 -16.96 -6.15 -14.66
CA HIS A 119 -16.98 -4.90 -15.40
C HIS A 119 -16.46 -3.72 -14.56
N GLU A 120 -16.35 -3.92 -13.24
CA GLU A 120 -15.92 -2.90 -12.28
C GLU A 120 -14.41 -2.95 -12.07
N MET A 121 -13.82 -4.15 -12.09
CA MET A 121 -12.43 -4.39 -11.77
C MET A 121 -11.62 -4.71 -13.03
N SER A 122 -10.48 -4.06 -13.17
CA SER A 122 -9.49 -4.37 -14.20
C SER A 122 -8.71 -5.64 -13.85
N PRO A 123 -8.54 -6.58 -14.80
CA PRO A 123 -7.69 -7.76 -14.61
C PRO A 123 -6.22 -7.43 -14.31
N TYR A 124 -5.74 -6.27 -14.75
CA TYR A 124 -4.40 -5.78 -14.43
C TYR A 124 -4.25 -4.28 -14.70
N VAL A 125 -3.58 -3.60 -13.78
CA VAL A 125 -3.12 -2.22 -13.92
C VAL A 125 -1.63 -2.19 -13.57
N GLN A 126 -0.86 -1.50 -14.40
CA GLN A 126 0.55 -1.25 -14.15
C GLN A 126 0.77 -0.62 -12.77
N GLY A 127 1.50 -1.30 -11.89
CA GLY A 127 1.66 -0.95 -10.47
C GLY A 127 1.18 -2.05 -9.52
N MET A 128 0.25 -2.90 -9.96
CA MET A 128 -0.23 -4.04 -9.16
C MET A 128 0.87 -5.06 -8.85
N ASN A 129 1.85 -5.19 -9.73
CA ASN A 129 3.06 -5.98 -9.52
C ASN A 129 3.84 -5.58 -8.25
N VAL A 130 3.84 -4.29 -7.91
CA VAL A 130 4.50 -3.77 -6.69
C VAL A 130 3.73 -4.21 -5.45
N ILE A 131 2.41 -4.05 -5.45
CA ILE A 131 1.53 -4.46 -4.34
C ILE A 131 1.59 -5.98 -4.10
N ALA A 132 1.52 -6.76 -5.18
CA ALA A 132 1.67 -8.21 -5.13
C ALA A 132 3.07 -8.60 -4.62
N GLY A 133 4.10 -7.88 -5.06
CA GLY A 133 5.47 -8.07 -4.59
C GLY A 133 5.63 -7.86 -3.07
N VAL A 134 5.06 -6.80 -2.49
CA VAL A 134 5.06 -6.61 -1.01
C VAL A 134 4.31 -7.76 -0.32
N SER A 135 3.17 -8.18 -0.88
CA SER A 135 2.38 -9.31 -0.35
C SER A 135 3.18 -10.62 -0.36
N MET A 136 3.94 -10.88 -1.43
CA MET A 136 4.86 -12.01 -1.53
C MET A 136 6.02 -11.91 -0.55
N TYR A 137 6.60 -10.72 -0.40
CA TYR A 137 7.76 -10.47 0.47
C TYR A 137 7.50 -10.87 1.93
N VAL A 138 6.29 -10.63 2.44
CA VAL A 138 5.94 -10.97 3.83
C VAL A 138 5.38 -12.39 4.00
N SER A 139 4.98 -13.03 2.90
CA SER A 139 4.23 -14.29 2.93
C SER A 139 5.14 -15.51 2.94
N ARG A 140 4.62 -16.60 3.52
CA ARG A 140 5.33 -17.89 3.56
C ARG A 140 4.98 -18.82 2.40
N SER A 141 3.93 -18.49 1.65
CA SER A 141 3.46 -19.29 0.51
C SER A 141 2.76 -18.41 -0.53
N GLU A 142 2.75 -18.87 -1.77
CA GLU A 142 2.09 -18.17 -2.88
C GLU A 142 0.57 -17.99 -2.66
N PRO A 143 -0.21 -18.98 -2.17
CA PRO A 143 -1.63 -18.78 -1.87
C PRO A 143 -1.87 -17.74 -0.76
N GLN A 144 -0.99 -17.67 0.25
CA GLN A 144 -1.09 -16.64 1.30
C GLN A 144 -0.80 -15.25 0.72
N ALA A 145 0.21 -15.12 -0.12
CA ALA A 145 0.52 -13.87 -0.81
C ALA A 145 -0.65 -13.41 -1.68
N PHE A 146 -1.24 -14.33 -2.44
CA PHE A 146 -2.42 -14.05 -3.24
C PHE A 146 -3.59 -13.60 -2.36
N ALA A 147 -3.86 -14.29 -1.23
CA ALA A 147 -4.94 -13.92 -0.30
C ALA A 147 -4.80 -12.50 0.26
N LEU A 148 -3.58 -12.10 0.66
CA LEU A 148 -3.29 -10.74 1.10
C LEU A 148 -3.51 -9.72 -0.03
N PHE A 149 -2.93 -10.00 -1.20
CA PHE A 149 -3.03 -9.13 -2.37
C PHE A 149 -4.48 -8.91 -2.82
N GLN A 150 -5.26 -9.98 -3.00
CA GLN A 150 -6.64 -9.85 -3.45
C GLN A 150 -7.53 -9.17 -2.41
N SER A 151 -7.34 -9.47 -1.11
CA SER A 151 -8.15 -8.87 -0.05
C SER A 151 -7.85 -7.38 0.10
N LEU A 152 -6.59 -6.96 -0.09
CA LEU A 152 -6.23 -5.55 -0.11
C LEU A 152 -6.95 -4.82 -1.24
N LEU A 153 -6.89 -5.33 -2.48
CA LEU A 153 -7.49 -4.67 -3.62
C LEU A 153 -9.01 -4.68 -3.61
N ILE A 154 -9.63 -5.81 -3.24
CA ILE A 154 -11.10 -5.95 -3.30
C ILE A 154 -11.75 -5.31 -2.07
N ASN A 155 -11.20 -5.52 -0.87
CA ASN A 155 -11.88 -5.11 0.36
C ASN A 155 -11.46 -3.73 0.83
N GLN A 156 -10.19 -3.35 0.64
CA GLN A 156 -9.66 -2.08 1.16
C GLN A 156 -9.51 -1.00 0.10
N LEU A 157 -9.29 -1.37 -1.17
CA LEU A 157 -9.05 -0.43 -2.26
C LEU A 157 -9.91 -0.73 -3.52
N PRO A 158 -11.22 -0.99 -3.39
CA PRO A 158 -12.04 -1.42 -4.54
C PRO A 158 -12.02 -0.42 -5.71
N ARG A 159 -11.87 0.88 -5.42
CA ARG A 159 -11.82 1.92 -6.46
C ARG A 159 -10.44 2.08 -7.13
N TYR A 160 -9.40 1.42 -6.62
CA TYR A 160 -8.02 1.54 -7.13
C TYR A 160 -7.69 0.58 -8.26
N ALA A 161 -8.42 -0.53 -8.39
CA ALA A 161 -8.22 -1.50 -9.45
C ALA A 161 -9.27 -1.39 -10.56
N THR A 162 -9.95 -0.25 -10.68
CA THR A 162 -10.91 0.02 -11.75
C THR A 162 -10.21 0.35 -13.08
N PRO A 163 -10.85 0.17 -14.25
CA PRO A 163 -10.24 0.51 -15.56
C PRO A 163 -9.71 1.95 -15.65
N ASN A 164 -10.38 2.89 -14.98
CA ASN A 164 -10.06 4.31 -14.99
C ASN A 164 -9.33 4.80 -13.72
N LEU A 165 -9.02 3.90 -12.78
CA LEU A 165 -8.28 4.20 -11.55
C LEU A 165 -8.92 5.34 -10.75
N VAL A 166 -10.25 5.34 -10.64
CA VAL A 166 -11.00 6.48 -10.08
C VAL A 166 -10.57 6.81 -8.65
N GLY A 167 -10.37 5.80 -7.80
CA GLY A 167 -9.88 6.01 -6.43
C GLY A 167 -8.46 6.55 -6.36
N VAL A 168 -7.58 6.16 -7.30
CA VAL A 168 -6.20 6.68 -7.36
C VAL A 168 -6.21 8.15 -7.77
N ASN A 169 -7.03 8.52 -8.76
CA ASN A 169 -7.16 9.91 -9.19
C ASN A 169 -7.72 10.79 -8.07
N ASP A 170 -8.74 10.31 -7.35
CA ASP A 170 -9.30 11.01 -6.19
C ASP A 170 -8.24 11.17 -5.08
N GLY A 171 -7.48 10.11 -4.76
CA GLY A 171 -6.38 10.16 -3.80
C GLY A 171 -5.27 11.14 -4.21
N VAL A 172 -4.93 11.21 -5.49
CA VAL A 172 -3.98 12.19 -6.04
C VAL A 172 -4.49 13.63 -5.89
N ASN A 173 -5.77 13.89 -6.19
CA ASN A 173 -6.34 15.23 -6.02
C ASN A 173 -6.32 15.65 -4.54
N LEU A 174 -6.60 14.72 -3.63
CA LEU A 174 -6.51 14.95 -2.19
C LEU A 174 -5.08 15.31 -1.74
N VAL A 175 -4.03 14.79 -2.39
CA VAL A 175 -2.64 15.21 -2.09
C VAL A 175 -2.47 16.71 -2.35
N ASP A 176 -2.94 17.24 -3.47
CA ASP A 176 -2.84 18.67 -3.79
C ASP A 176 -3.66 19.52 -2.80
N ILE A 177 -4.88 19.10 -2.47
CA ILE A 177 -5.76 19.80 -1.51
C ILE A 177 -5.11 19.87 -0.13
N ILE A 178 -4.61 18.73 0.37
CA ILE A 178 -3.97 18.65 1.68
C ILE A 178 -2.66 19.43 1.66
N LEU A 179 -1.84 19.32 0.62
CA LEU A 179 -0.59 20.07 0.52
C LEU A 179 -0.84 21.58 0.55
N LYS A 180 -1.83 22.09 -0.19
CA LYS A 180 -2.22 23.50 -0.17
C LYS A 180 -2.64 23.97 1.23
N ARG A 181 -3.37 23.13 1.95
CA ARG A 181 -3.84 23.42 3.33
C ARG A 181 -2.69 23.44 4.33
N ILE A 182 -1.75 22.50 4.21
CA ILE A 182 -0.66 22.32 5.17
C ILE A 182 0.52 23.25 4.89
N ASP A 183 0.85 23.48 3.62
CA ASP A 183 1.94 24.33 3.18
C ASP A 183 1.62 25.02 1.85
N THR A 184 0.85 26.11 1.93
CA THR A 184 0.46 26.91 0.76
C THR A 184 1.67 27.43 -0.02
N LYS A 185 2.79 27.75 0.64
CA LYS A 185 4.00 28.24 -0.02
C LYS A 185 4.60 27.17 -0.94
N LEU A 186 4.74 25.94 -0.44
CA LEU A 186 5.25 24.83 -1.24
C LEU A 186 4.28 24.48 -2.38
N TYR A 187 2.98 24.41 -2.09
CA TYR A 187 1.96 24.16 -3.11
C TYR A 187 2.01 25.18 -4.26
N SER A 188 2.05 26.48 -3.94
CA SER A 188 2.11 27.54 -4.95
C SER A 188 3.40 27.49 -5.75
N HIS A 189 4.54 27.16 -5.12
CA HIS A 189 5.80 26.99 -5.83
C HIS A 189 5.72 25.85 -6.87
N LEU A 190 5.24 24.66 -6.47
CA LEU A 190 5.08 23.52 -7.39
C LEU A 190 4.07 23.84 -8.50
N SER A 191 2.97 24.50 -8.16
CA SER A 191 1.95 24.92 -9.13
C SER A 191 2.50 25.90 -10.17
N ASN A 192 3.34 26.86 -9.77
CA ASN A 192 4.03 27.78 -10.68
C ASN A 192 5.02 27.06 -11.61
N CYS A 193 5.53 25.89 -11.20
CA CYS A 193 6.33 25.00 -12.03
C CYS A 193 5.48 24.04 -12.89
N MET A 194 4.15 24.20 -12.94
CA MET A 194 3.20 23.31 -13.62
C MET A 194 3.22 21.87 -13.09
N LEU A 195 3.52 21.69 -11.79
CA LEU A 195 3.60 20.40 -11.13
C LEU A 195 2.39 20.19 -10.21
N SER A 196 1.43 19.40 -10.68
CA SER A 196 0.35 18.85 -9.84
C SER A 196 0.73 17.49 -9.26
N ALA A 197 0.07 17.08 -8.18
CA ALA A 197 0.25 15.75 -7.58
C ALA A 197 0.07 14.63 -8.61
N LYS A 198 -0.76 14.81 -9.64
CA LYS A 198 -0.95 13.80 -10.70
C LYS A 198 0.34 13.41 -11.42
N ILE A 199 1.31 14.33 -11.48
CA ILE A 199 2.57 14.10 -12.18
C ILE A 199 3.53 13.27 -11.31
N TYR A 200 3.60 13.54 -10.01
CA TYR A 200 4.63 12.95 -9.13
C TYR A 200 4.10 11.95 -8.10
N ALA A 201 2.86 12.11 -7.62
CA ALA A 201 2.28 11.30 -6.57
C ALA A 201 1.55 10.07 -7.09
N PHE A 202 1.20 10.01 -8.38
CA PHE A 202 0.37 8.93 -8.92
C PHE A 202 0.93 7.52 -8.62
N PRO A 203 2.22 7.21 -8.85
CA PRO A 203 2.77 5.90 -8.50
C PRO A 203 2.74 5.61 -6.99
N LEU A 204 2.97 6.64 -6.15
CA LEU A 204 2.94 6.53 -4.70
C LEU A 204 1.52 6.27 -4.17
N ILE A 205 0.51 6.91 -4.76
CA ILE A 205 -0.89 6.65 -4.40
C ILE A 205 -1.29 5.25 -4.85
N LEU A 206 -1.04 4.90 -6.11
CA LEU A 206 -1.42 3.60 -6.68
C LEU A 206 -0.83 2.42 -5.91
N THR A 207 0.42 2.53 -5.47
CA THR A 207 1.17 1.41 -4.86
C THR A 207 1.25 1.47 -3.33
N LEU A 208 0.49 2.35 -2.66
CA LEU A 208 0.61 2.59 -1.21
C LEU A 208 2.07 2.90 -0.78
N SER A 209 2.72 3.79 -1.53
CA SER A 209 4.13 4.19 -1.40
C SER A 209 5.15 3.06 -1.59
N ALA A 210 4.73 1.86 -1.99
CA ALA A 210 5.63 0.71 -2.14
C ALA A 210 6.56 0.81 -3.34
N CYS A 211 6.33 1.71 -4.30
CA CYS A 211 7.27 1.95 -5.40
C CYS A 211 8.57 2.66 -4.95
N THR A 212 8.68 3.06 -3.69
CA THR A 212 9.86 3.70 -3.10
C THR A 212 10.56 2.72 -2.14
N PRO A 213 11.86 2.45 -2.31
CA PRO A 213 12.61 1.54 -1.43
C PRO A 213 12.81 2.12 -0.02
N THR A 214 13.18 1.33 0.99
CA THR A 214 13.42 -0.12 0.99
C THR A 214 12.18 -0.90 1.41
N LEU A 215 12.11 -2.19 1.10
CA LEU A 215 10.95 -3.02 1.44
C LEU A 215 10.67 -3.12 2.94
N ASP A 216 11.69 -3.16 3.80
CA ASP A 216 11.50 -3.20 5.25
C ASP A 216 10.70 -1.99 5.75
N GLU A 217 11.07 -0.80 5.28
CA GLU A 217 10.39 0.45 5.60
C GLU A 217 8.99 0.51 5.00
N VAL A 218 8.79 -0.01 3.78
CA VAL A 218 7.45 -0.15 3.19
C VAL A 218 6.57 -1.06 4.04
N THR A 219 7.07 -2.22 4.51
CA THR A 219 6.28 -3.12 5.37
C THR A 219 5.94 -2.49 6.70
N ARG A 220 6.86 -1.71 7.30
CA ARG A 220 6.63 -0.94 8.52
C ARG A 220 5.55 0.12 8.32
N LEU A 221 5.53 0.78 7.16
CA LEU A 221 4.49 1.74 6.80
C LEU A 221 3.14 1.06 6.56
N TRP A 222 3.13 -0.13 5.95
CA TRP A 222 1.90 -0.92 5.75
C TRP A 222 1.36 -1.52 7.06
N ASP A 223 2.22 -1.86 8.02
CA ASP A 223 1.79 -2.22 9.38
C ASP A 223 0.92 -1.09 9.98
N PHE A 224 1.33 0.17 9.78
CA PHE A 224 0.53 1.34 10.17
C PHE A 224 -0.76 1.49 9.35
N PHE A 225 -0.70 1.34 8.03
CA PHE A 225 -1.89 1.44 7.17
C PHE A 225 -2.93 0.37 7.49
N PHE A 226 -2.55 -0.85 7.82
CA PHE A 226 -3.51 -1.90 8.17
C PHE A 226 -4.01 -1.79 9.60
N ALA A 227 -3.23 -1.18 10.50
CA ALA A 227 -3.66 -0.89 11.86
C ALA A 227 -4.61 0.32 11.92
N TYR A 228 -4.34 1.38 11.16
CA TYR A 228 -5.06 2.66 11.23
C TYR A 228 -6.09 2.81 10.09
N GLY A 229 -5.67 2.55 8.85
CA GLY A 229 -6.48 2.68 7.65
C GLY A 229 -5.64 2.97 6.40
N VAL A 230 -5.88 2.24 5.30
CA VAL A 230 -5.11 2.35 4.05
C VAL A 230 -5.24 3.72 3.37
N HIS A 231 -6.34 4.42 3.64
CA HIS A 231 -6.60 5.76 3.15
C HIS A 231 -5.52 6.77 3.55
N LEU A 232 -4.81 6.53 4.67
CA LEU A 232 -3.76 7.42 5.14
C LEU A 232 -2.54 7.46 4.22
N ASN A 233 -2.44 6.60 3.22
CA ASN A 233 -1.38 6.73 2.22
C ASN A 233 -1.41 8.10 1.51
N VAL A 234 -2.59 8.70 1.30
CA VAL A 234 -2.70 10.07 0.76
C VAL A 234 -1.94 11.06 1.64
N VAL A 235 -2.15 11.00 2.95
CA VAL A 235 -1.47 11.86 3.93
C VAL A 235 0.02 11.53 4.03
N ALA A 236 0.38 10.25 3.95
CA ALA A 236 1.76 9.79 3.96
C ALA A 236 2.55 10.30 2.74
N VAL A 237 1.91 10.43 1.58
CA VAL A 237 2.53 11.05 0.40
C VAL A 237 2.78 12.55 0.62
N VAL A 238 1.83 13.28 1.22
CA VAL A 238 2.06 14.68 1.60
C VAL A 238 3.22 14.80 2.60
N ALA A 239 3.28 13.91 3.60
CA ALA A 239 4.39 13.88 4.55
C ALA A 239 5.74 13.67 3.85
N GLN A 240 5.82 12.75 2.88
CA GLN A 240 7.02 12.52 2.07
C GLN A 240 7.43 13.77 1.27
N VAL A 241 6.47 14.49 0.67
CA VAL A 241 6.73 15.76 -0.03
C VAL A 241 7.28 16.82 0.93
N LEU A 242 6.70 16.93 2.13
CA LEU A 242 7.17 17.88 3.15
C LEU A 242 8.58 17.57 3.66
N MET A 243 8.99 16.30 3.69
CA MET A 243 10.36 15.92 4.08
C MET A 243 11.43 16.46 3.12
N ILE A 244 11.08 16.67 1.85
CA ILE A 244 11.97 17.26 0.83
C ILE A 244 11.64 18.72 0.51
N ARG A 245 10.77 19.36 1.32
CA ARG A 245 10.32 20.75 1.13
C ARG A 245 11.43 21.73 0.80
N GLU A 246 12.48 21.75 1.62
CA GLU A 246 13.57 22.73 1.47
C GLU A 246 14.35 22.53 0.17
N GLN A 247 14.44 21.28 -0.31
CA GLN A 247 15.09 20.96 -1.58
C GLN A 247 14.20 21.40 -2.74
N LEU A 248 12.88 21.17 -2.64
CA LEU A 248 11.92 21.60 -3.65
C LEU A 248 11.90 23.12 -3.80
N LEU A 249 11.76 23.87 -2.70
CA LEU A 249 11.68 25.34 -2.72
C LEU A 249 12.95 26.03 -3.24
N LYS A 250 14.11 25.37 -3.16
CA LYS A 250 15.40 25.89 -3.63
C LYS A 250 15.75 25.44 -5.04
N SER A 251 15.02 24.47 -5.60
CA SER A 251 15.34 23.90 -6.90
C SER A 251 14.64 24.67 -8.01
N ASP A 252 15.38 25.02 -9.06
CA ASP A 252 14.80 25.51 -10.31
C ASP A 252 14.13 24.39 -11.12
N THR A 253 14.39 23.12 -10.77
CA THR A 253 13.82 21.93 -11.43
C THR A 253 13.25 20.92 -10.43
N PRO A 254 12.18 21.28 -9.66
CA PRO A 254 11.63 20.40 -8.61
C PRO A 254 11.23 19.01 -9.11
N MET A 255 10.85 18.89 -10.39
CA MET A 255 10.51 17.61 -11.01
C MET A 255 11.67 16.60 -10.99
N ALA A 256 12.93 17.04 -11.05
CA ALA A 256 14.08 16.14 -10.97
C ALA A 256 14.12 15.41 -9.62
N ILE A 257 13.76 16.12 -8.54
CA ILE A 257 13.68 15.57 -7.18
C ILE A 257 12.44 14.66 -7.06
N LEU A 258 11.30 15.12 -7.56
CA LEU A 258 10.02 14.41 -7.46
C LEU A 258 9.96 13.12 -8.31
N ARG A 259 10.84 12.95 -9.31
CA ARG A 259 10.98 11.69 -10.06
C ARG A 259 11.53 10.56 -9.21
N GLN A 260 12.33 10.88 -8.19
CA GLN A 260 12.97 9.88 -7.34
C GLN A 260 12.86 10.33 -5.89
N PHE A 261 11.74 9.95 -5.27
CA PHE A 261 11.54 10.19 -3.85
C PHE A 261 12.66 9.55 -3.03
N PRO A 262 13.10 10.19 -1.92
CA PRO A 262 14.01 9.58 -0.99
C PRO A 262 13.47 8.25 -0.48
N LYS A 263 14.36 7.38 -0.01
CA LYS A 263 13.97 6.13 0.63
C LYS A 263 12.94 6.38 1.74
N ILE A 264 11.97 5.47 1.87
CA ILE A 264 10.95 5.51 2.91
C ILE A 264 11.64 5.56 4.28
N GLN A 265 11.15 6.45 5.14
CA GLN A 265 11.48 6.52 6.56
C GLN A 265 10.16 6.44 7.31
N ALA A 266 9.68 5.22 7.53
CA ALA A 266 8.29 4.95 7.89
C ALA A 266 7.90 5.66 9.18
N ASP A 267 8.72 5.60 10.23
CA ASP A 267 8.39 6.25 11.51
C ASP A 267 8.31 7.78 11.39
N THR A 268 9.20 8.39 10.61
CA THR A 268 9.15 9.83 10.31
C THR A 268 7.89 10.19 9.54
N ILE A 269 7.57 9.42 8.49
CA ILE A 269 6.37 9.60 7.66
C ILE A 269 5.10 9.43 8.51
N ILE A 270 5.03 8.42 9.36
CA ILE A 270 3.90 8.16 10.26
C ILE A 270 3.71 9.33 11.23
N LYS A 271 4.80 9.77 11.88
CA LYS A 271 4.74 10.89 12.83
C LYS A 271 4.26 12.18 12.16
N LEU A 272 4.79 12.51 10.99
CA LEU A 272 4.35 13.67 10.22
C LEU A 272 2.89 13.52 9.77
N SER A 273 2.49 12.33 9.31
CA SER A 273 1.12 12.05 8.88
C SER A 273 0.11 12.27 10.00
N LEU A 274 0.38 11.77 11.20
CA LEU A 274 -0.46 12.02 12.37
C LEU A 274 -0.52 13.51 12.74
N GLY A 275 0.57 14.25 12.53
CA GLY A 275 0.58 15.71 12.69
C GLY A 275 -0.26 16.45 11.63
N ILE A 276 -0.29 15.94 10.40
CA ILE A 276 -1.12 16.47 9.31
C ILE A 276 -2.60 16.18 9.57
N VAL A 277 -2.95 14.95 9.95
CA VAL A 277 -4.35 14.55 10.25
C VAL A 277 -4.99 15.49 11.26
N LYS A 278 -4.26 15.88 12.32
CA LYS A 278 -4.73 16.83 13.34
C LYS A 278 -5.06 18.23 12.83
N LYS A 279 -4.62 18.58 11.61
CA LYS A 279 -4.83 19.88 10.97
C LYS A 279 -5.90 19.84 9.88
N LEU A 280 -6.43 18.66 9.56
CA LEU A 280 -7.53 18.53 8.59
C LEU A 280 -8.85 18.79 9.32
N ASP A 281 -9.77 19.49 8.64
CA ASP A 281 -11.16 19.53 9.08
C ASP A 281 -11.85 18.18 8.85
N ASP A 282 -12.94 17.95 9.58
CA ASP A 282 -13.66 16.68 9.56
C ASP A 282 -14.16 16.31 8.15
N ASP A 283 -14.61 17.30 7.37
CA ASP A 283 -15.07 17.10 6.00
C ASP A 283 -13.93 16.61 5.08
N LEU A 284 -12.78 17.28 5.11
CA LEU A 284 -11.62 16.88 4.32
C LEU A 284 -11.07 15.52 4.78
N TYR A 285 -11.03 15.27 6.09
CA TYR A 285 -10.60 13.96 6.60
C TYR A 285 -11.57 12.86 6.19
N GLU A 286 -12.88 13.11 6.19
CA GLU A 286 -13.88 12.17 5.68
C GLU A 286 -13.63 11.84 4.20
N LEU A 287 -13.34 12.83 3.35
CA LEU A 287 -12.99 12.58 1.94
C LEU A 287 -11.77 11.65 1.81
N VAL A 288 -10.75 11.86 2.66
CA VAL A 288 -9.60 10.95 2.74
C VAL A 288 -10.06 9.57 3.16
N VAL A 289 -10.89 9.39 4.18
CA VAL A 289 -11.34 8.05 4.59
C VAL A 289 -12.15 7.35 3.48
N ARG A 290 -12.98 8.11 2.76
CA ARG A 290 -14.02 7.59 1.86
C ARG A 290 -13.54 7.33 0.43
N HIS A 291 -12.50 8.01 -0.06
CA HIS A 291 -12.10 7.91 -1.48
C HIS A 291 -11.74 6.48 -1.96
N THR A 292 -11.39 5.57 -1.06
CA THR A 292 -11.08 4.19 -1.41
C THR A 292 -12.31 3.35 -1.76
N HIS A 293 -13.50 3.74 -1.28
CA HIS A 293 -14.74 2.96 -1.34
C HIS A 293 -15.91 3.70 -1.99
N ASP A 294 -16.04 4.99 -1.72
CA ASP A 294 -17.20 5.79 -2.10
C ASP A 294 -16.85 6.77 -3.23
N ASP A 295 -17.84 7.11 -4.06
CA ASP A 295 -17.67 8.18 -5.05
C ASP A 295 -17.76 9.55 -4.36
N VAL A 296 -16.61 10.20 -4.25
CA VAL A 296 -16.44 11.49 -3.58
C VAL A 296 -15.94 12.58 -4.53
N ARG A 297 -15.95 12.31 -5.84
CA ARG A 297 -15.32 13.19 -6.85
C ARG A 297 -15.86 14.62 -6.81
N GLU A 298 -17.18 14.80 -6.84
CA GLU A 298 -17.80 16.13 -6.83
C GLU A 298 -17.42 16.93 -5.57
N ARG A 299 -17.37 16.25 -4.42
CA ARG A 299 -16.94 16.87 -3.16
C ARG A 299 -15.46 17.25 -3.20
N ILE A 300 -14.60 16.43 -3.79
CA ILE A 300 -13.18 16.75 -3.98
C ILE A 300 -13.01 17.95 -4.93
N GLU A 301 -13.76 17.98 -6.03
CA GLU A 301 -13.71 19.08 -7.01
C GLU A 301 -14.11 20.42 -6.39
N ALA A 302 -15.02 20.44 -5.41
CA ALA A 302 -15.38 21.65 -4.66
C ALA A 302 -14.23 22.24 -3.82
N TYR A 303 -13.17 21.48 -3.53
CA TYR A 303 -11.95 21.97 -2.86
C TYR A 303 -10.88 22.46 -3.84
N LEU A 304 -11.00 22.11 -5.12
CA LEU A 304 -10.06 22.55 -6.15
C LEU A 304 -10.36 24.03 -6.52
N PRO A 305 -9.32 24.85 -6.75
CA PRO A 305 -9.48 26.25 -7.09
C PRO A 305 -10.13 26.47 -8.47
#